data_AF-A0A3A6E7T4-F1
#
_entry.id   AF-A0A3A6E7T4-F1
#
_cell.length_a   1.000
_cell.length_b   1.000
_cell.length_c   1.000
_cell.angle_alpha   90.00
_cell.angle_beta   90.00
_cell.angle_gamma   90.00
#
_symmetry.space_group_name_H-M   'P 1'
#
loop_
_entity.id
_entity.type
_entity.pdbx_description
1 polymer ?
#
loop_
_entity_poly.entity_id
_entity_poly.type
_entity_poly.pdbx_seq_one_letter_code
_entity_poly.pdbx_strand_id
1 'polypeptide(L)'
;MVKPEPWENPMLDTMWSFMQMGGMKANYPALKEACMELRQMLMQKTAGQRKDRSKDLSWENLERVKVTIICEAMALVLSGEYEGGKQTDGNVHGNL
;
A
#
# COMPACT_ATOMS: atom_id res chain seq x y z
N MET A 1 -35.09 -3.94 -2.49
CA MET A 1 -33.63 -3.87 -2.35
C MET A 1 -33.30 -2.44 -1.94
N VAL A 2 -32.82 -2.22 -0.73
CA VAL A 2 -32.42 -0.88 -0.26
C VAL A 2 -31.14 -0.52 -1.00
N LYS A 3 -31.11 0.66 -1.60
CA LYS A 3 -29.92 1.14 -2.29
C LYS A 3 -28.93 1.59 -1.21
N PRO A 4 -27.67 1.14 -1.23
CA PRO A 4 -26.71 1.52 -0.21
C PRO A 4 -26.51 3.03 -0.23
N GLU A 5 -26.32 3.59 0.95
CA GLU A 5 -26.10 5.02 1.13
C GLU A 5 -24.76 5.44 0.50
N PRO A 6 -24.58 6.71 0.07
CA PRO A 6 -23.39 7.15 -0.66
C PRO A 6 -22.05 6.92 0.06
N TRP A 7 -22.06 6.75 1.38
CA TRP A 7 -20.87 6.49 2.21
C TRP A 7 -20.65 5.00 2.49
N GLU A 8 -21.61 4.14 2.16
CA GLU A 8 -21.45 2.69 2.28
C GLU A 8 -20.61 2.20 1.11
N ASN A 9 -19.50 1.53 1.43
CA ASN A 9 -18.62 0.95 0.42
C ASN A 9 -18.47 -0.54 0.74
N PRO A 10 -19.32 -1.40 0.13
CA PRO A 10 -19.33 -2.83 0.41
C PRO A 10 -17.97 -3.50 0.22
N MET A 11 -17.12 -2.96 -0.66
CA MET A 11 -15.75 -3.44 -0.85
C MET A 11 -14.88 -3.13 0.37
N LEU A 12 -14.93 -1.91 0.90
CA LEU A 12 -14.20 -1.54 2.12
C LEU A 12 -14.73 -2.29 3.33
N ASP A 13 -16.04 -2.48 3.45
CA ASP A 13 -16.65 -3.23 4.55
C ASP A 13 -16.26 -4.72 4.51
N THR A 14 -16.22 -5.31 3.32
CA THR A 14 -15.75 -6.68 3.11
C THR A 14 -14.26 -6.80 3.46
N MET A 15 -13.43 -5.90 2.93
CA MET A 15 -12.00 -5.84 3.23
C MET A 15 -11.76 -5.72 4.74
N TRP A 16 -12.51 -4.82 5.41
CA TRP A 16 -12.45 -4.61 6.85
C TRP A 16 -12.85 -5.87 7.63
N SER A 17 -13.91 -6.55 7.21
CA SER A 17 -14.33 -7.81 7.82
C SER A 17 -13.24 -8.89 7.72
N PHE A 18 -12.57 -9.02 6.57
CA PHE A 18 -11.41 -9.92 6.41
C PHE A 18 -10.25 -9.53 7.32
N MET A 19 -9.97 -8.24 7.42
CA MET A 19 -8.93 -7.70 8.31
C MET A 19 -9.22 -7.98 9.79
N GLN A 20 -10.48 -7.91 10.22
CA GLN A 20 -10.89 -8.18 11.61
C GLN A 20 -10.81 -9.66 12.00
N MET A 21 -10.84 -10.59 11.04
CA MET A 21 -10.66 -12.03 11.34
C MET A 21 -9.25 -12.36 11.87
N GLY A 22 -8.30 -11.42 11.77
CA GLY A 22 -6.94 -11.58 12.28
C GLY A 22 -6.11 -12.58 11.47
N GLY A 23 -4.90 -12.88 11.96
CA GLY A 23 -3.99 -13.84 11.31
C GLY A 23 -3.24 -13.32 10.08
N MET A 24 -3.39 -12.04 9.75
CA MET A 24 -2.60 -11.39 8.71
C MET A 24 -1.15 -11.23 9.15
N LYS A 25 -0.23 -11.38 8.20
CA LYS A 25 1.20 -11.09 8.36
C LYS A 25 1.58 -9.97 7.42
N ALA A 26 2.51 -9.12 7.84
CA ALA A 26 3.01 -8.07 6.97
C ALA A 26 3.77 -8.68 5.77
N ASN A 27 3.41 -8.29 4.54
CA ASN A 27 4.21 -8.59 3.36
C ASN A 27 5.08 -7.39 2.97
N TYR A 28 6.19 -7.22 3.69
CA TYR A 28 7.12 -6.10 3.44
C TYR A 28 7.62 -5.99 1.99
N PRO A 29 7.97 -7.10 1.29
CA PRO A 29 8.34 -7.04 -0.11
C PRO A 29 7.23 -6.44 -0.99
N ALA A 30 5.99 -6.92 -0.85
CA ALA A 30 4.86 -6.44 -1.66
C ALA A 30 4.54 -4.96 -1.35
N LEU A 31 4.56 -4.57 -0.08
CA LEU A 31 4.36 -3.17 0.32
C LEU A 31 5.43 -2.26 -0.29
N LYS A 32 6.71 -2.65 -0.20
CA LYS A 32 7.82 -1.90 -0.76
C LYS A 32 7.71 -1.79 -2.29
N GLU A 33 7.44 -2.89 -2.97
CA GLU A 33 7.30 -2.93 -4.42
C GLU A 33 6.19 -2.00 -4.89
N ALA A 34 4.99 -2.10 -4.29
CA ALA A 34 3.86 -1.24 -4.64
C ALA A 34 4.16 0.25 -4.38
N CYS A 35 4.85 0.59 -3.28
CA CYS A 35 5.31 1.95 -3.03
C CYS A 35 6.30 2.44 -4.09
N MET A 36 7.22 1.59 -4.55
CA MET A 36 8.18 1.94 -5.60
C MET A 36 7.52 2.08 -6.97
N GLU A 37 6.54 1.22 -7.29
CA GLU A 37 5.70 1.34 -8.48
C GLU A 37 4.92 2.65 -8.47
N LEU A 38 4.25 2.98 -7.36
CA LEU A 38 3.52 4.25 -7.22
C LEU A 38 4.46 5.44 -7.41
N ARG A 39 5.63 5.43 -6.76
CA ARG A 39 6.65 6.47 -6.94
C ARG A 39 7.04 6.61 -8.42
N GLN A 40 7.27 5.50 -9.11
CA GLN A 40 7.62 5.54 -10.54
C GLN A 40 6.47 6.14 -11.36
N MET A 41 5.23 5.72 -11.12
CA MET A 41 4.03 6.24 -11.79
C MET A 41 3.83 7.75 -11.58
N LEU A 42 4.18 8.27 -10.41
CA LEU A 42 4.12 9.70 -10.10
C LEU A 42 5.28 10.52 -10.72
N MET A 43 6.44 9.89 -10.92
CA MET A 43 7.65 10.54 -11.44
C MET A 43 7.80 10.44 -12.96
N GLN A 44 7.16 9.46 -13.60
CA GLN A 44 7.20 9.30 -15.06
C GLN A 44 6.44 10.42 -15.76
N LYS A 45 6.93 10.81 -16.94
CA LYS A 45 6.36 11.94 -17.72
C LYS A 45 5.17 11.56 -18.58
N THR A 46 4.80 10.28 -18.59
CA THR A 46 3.73 9.72 -19.43
C THR A 46 2.79 8.91 -18.56
N ALA A 47 1.61 8.57 -19.09
CA ALA A 47 0.71 7.65 -18.42
C ALA A 47 1.01 6.16 -18.73
N GLY A 48 2.20 5.85 -19.24
CA GLY A 48 2.63 4.48 -19.60
C GLY A 48 2.09 3.97 -20.94
N GLN A 49 1.40 4.83 -21.70
CA GLN A 49 0.82 4.49 -23.00
C GLN A 49 1.80 4.57 -24.18
N ARG A 50 3.03 5.08 -23.95
CA ARG A 50 4.00 5.37 -25.01
C ARG A 50 4.90 4.18 -25.33
N LYS A 51 4.85 3.71 -26.58
CA LYS A 51 5.65 2.57 -27.05
C LYS A 51 7.17 2.82 -27.04
N ASP A 52 7.60 4.08 -27.20
CA ASP A 52 9.01 4.49 -27.10
C ASP A 52 9.53 4.58 -25.65
N ARG A 53 8.64 4.43 -24.66
CA ARG A 53 8.94 4.48 -23.22
C ARG A 53 8.45 3.21 -22.53
N SER A 54 8.96 2.06 -22.97
CA SER A 54 8.58 0.72 -22.48
C SER A 54 8.82 0.46 -20.98
N LYS A 55 9.54 1.36 -20.29
CA LYS A 55 9.76 1.28 -18.85
C LYS A 55 8.71 2.04 -18.03
N ASP A 56 7.91 2.91 -18.65
CA ASP A 56 6.85 3.64 -17.93
C ASP A 56 5.70 2.67 -17.59
N LEU A 57 5.13 2.81 -16.41
CA LEU A 57 4.03 1.95 -15.95
C LEU A 57 2.68 2.52 -16.41
N SER A 58 1.80 1.64 -16.90
CA SER A 58 0.45 2.05 -17.31
C SER A 58 -0.35 2.57 -16.11
N TRP A 59 -1.07 3.68 -16.30
CA TRP A 59 -2.00 4.20 -15.29
C TRP A 59 -3.19 3.28 -15.03
N GLU A 60 -3.46 2.33 -15.92
CA GLU A 60 -4.43 1.26 -15.66
C GLU A 60 -4.03 0.41 -14.44
N ASN A 61 -2.74 0.37 -14.08
CA ASN A 61 -2.26 -0.33 -12.87
C ASN A 61 -2.46 0.48 -11.58
N LEU A 62 -2.86 1.76 -11.65
CA LEU A 62 -2.86 2.66 -10.49
C LEU A 62 -3.81 2.18 -9.38
N GLU A 63 -4.99 1.69 -9.73
CA GLU A 63 -5.94 1.14 -8.73
C GLU A 63 -5.35 -0.08 -8.02
N ARG A 64 -4.74 -1.02 -8.76
CA ARG A 64 -4.06 -2.18 -8.18
C ARG A 64 -2.99 -1.73 -7.18
N VAL A 65 -2.10 -0.82 -7.60
CA VAL A 65 -1.00 -0.33 -6.76
C VAL A 65 -1.52 0.32 -5.48
N LYS A 66 -2.56 1.18 -5.58
CA LYS A 66 -3.19 1.80 -4.42
C LYS A 66 -3.78 0.77 -3.46
N VAL A 67 -4.56 -0.19 -3.98
CA VAL A 67 -5.19 -1.23 -3.15
C VAL A 67 -4.13 -2.11 -2.49
N THR A 68 -3.06 -2.50 -3.20
CA THR A 68 -1.95 -3.25 -2.59
C THR A 68 -1.32 -2.47 -1.43
N ILE A 69 -1.02 -1.18 -1.59
CA ILE A 69 -0.46 -0.36 -0.50
C ILE A 69 -1.42 -0.33 0.70
N ILE A 70 -2.72 -0.09 0.46
CA ILE A 70 -3.71 -0.03 1.53
C ILE A 70 -3.79 -1.36 2.29
N CYS A 71 -3.95 -2.47 1.57
CA CYS A 71 -4.06 -3.79 2.18
C CYS A 71 -2.80 -4.15 2.99
N GLU A 72 -1.61 -3.97 2.42
CA GLU A 72 -0.36 -4.38 3.07
C GLU A 72 0.02 -3.46 4.24
N ALA A 73 -0.25 -2.16 4.14
CA ALA A 73 -0.07 -1.24 5.26
C ALA A 73 -1.01 -1.58 6.42
N MET A 74 -2.26 -1.94 6.11
CA MET A 74 -3.22 -2.38 7.12
C MET A 74 -2.83 -3.71 7.75
N ALA A 75 -2.37 -4.68 6.96
CA ALA A 75 -1.84 -5.94 7.47
C ALA A 75 -0.65 -5.71 8.41
N LEU A 76 0.26 -4.79 8.07
CA LEU A 76 1.41 -4.41 8.90
C LEU A 76 1.01 -3.80 10.26
N VAL A 77 0.01 -2.92 10.28
CA VAL A 77 -0.49 -2.32 11.52
C VAL A 77 -1.22 -3.35 12.37
N LEU A 78 -2.12 -4.12 11.76
CA LEU A 78 -2.97 -5.08 12.47
C LEU A 78 -2.22 -6.34 12.92
N SER A 79 -1.10 -6.69 12.29
CA SER A 79 -0.22 -7.78 12.76
C SER A 79 0.55 -7.41 14.04
N GLY A 80 0.60 -6.11 14.40
CA GLY A 80 1.37 -5.60 15.52
C GLY A 80 2.88 -5.49 15.26
N GLU A 81 3.35 -5.89 14.06
CA GLU A 81 4.76 -5.82 13.70
C GLU A 81 5.25 -4.37 13.54
N TYR A 82 4.35 -3.45 13.17
CA TYR A 82 4.66 -2.01 13.09
C TYR A 82 5.20 -1.43 14.40
N GLU A 83 4.65 -1.88 15.54
CA GLU A 83 5.04 -1.43 16.89
C GLU A 83 6.39 -2.01 17.36
N GLY A 84 6.93 -3.01 16.65
CA GLY A 84 8.18 -3.71 16.97
C GLY A 84 9.45 -2.87 16.77
N GLY A 85 9.32 -1.66 16.22
CA GLY A 85 10.39 -0.68 16.08
C GLY A 85 10.51 0.29 17.26
N LYS A 86 10.27 -0.14 18.50
CA LYS A 86 10.69 0.65 19.67
C LYS A 86 12.17 0.96 19.51
N GLN A 87 12.46 2.22 19.20
CA GLN A 87 13.78 2.80 19.18
C GLN A 87 14.48 2.37 20.47
N THR A 88 15.55 1.60 20.34
CA THR A 88 16.52 1.52 21.43
C THR A 88 17.13 2.91 21.56
N ASP A 89 16.65 3.67 22.53
CA ASP A 89 17.37 4.81 23.08
C ASP A 89 18.79 4.35 23.42
N GLY A 90 19.76 4.77 22.60
CA GLY A 90 21.11 4.22 22.68
C GLY A 90 22.09 4.82 21.68
N ASN A 91 22.32 6.13 21.81
CA ASN A 91 23.58 6.82 21.53
C ASN A 91 24.41 6.39 20.29
N VAL A 92 24.40 7.18 19.21
CA VAL A 92 25.62 7.43 18.44
C VAL A 92 25.64 8.88 17.95
N HIS A 93 26.47 9.70 18.60
CA HIS A 93 27.11 10.84 17.94
C HIS A 93 27.82 10.36 16.67
N GLY A 94 27.40 10.87 15.52
CA GLY A 94 28.10 10.65 14.26
C GLY A 94 27.71 11.72 13.25
N ASN A 95 28.59 12.70 13.10
CA ASN A 95 28.52 13.78 12.11
C ASN A 95 28.15 13.29 10.71
N LEU A 96 27.29 14.08 10.06
CA LEU A 96 27.49 14.58 8.69
C LEU A 96 26.77 15.92 8.55
#